data_AF-A0A6P6GGL9-F1
#
_entry.id   AF-A0A6P6GGL9-F1
#
_cell.length_a   1.000
_cell.length_b   1.000
_cell.length_c   1.000
_cell.angle_alpha   90.00
_cell.angle_beta   90.00
_cell.angle_gamma   90.00
#
_symmetry.space_group_name_H-M   'P 1'
#
loop_
_entity.id
_entity.type
_entity.pdbx_description
1 polymer ?
#
loop_
_entity_poly.entity_id
_entity_poly.type
_entity_poly.pdbx_seq_one_letter_code
_entity_poly.pdbx_strand_id
1 'polypeptide(L)'
;MGRSLFLPTNIPLSFSGIPRLRSPPNLSHGSLPLSIRIKFKHGFQIFPCSNTKEARTLCTRAVLSEIPNQKQYPKMGAQSTGPIAPSRLIQVAETAASTGAQVVMDAVNKPQSITYKGLTDLVTDTDKMSEAAILEVVRNNFGDHLVLGEEGGIIGETSSDYLWCIDPLDGTTNFAHCYPSFAVSVGVLFRGKPAAASVVEFVGGPMCWNTHTFSATAGGGAFCNGQKVHVSQTHQVEQSLLVTGFGYEHDDAWATNMELFKEFTDISSGVRRLGAAAVDMCHVALGIVEAYWEYRLKPWDMAAGVLVPYE
;
A
#
# COMPACT_ATOMS: atom_id res chain seq x y z
N MET A 1 13.95 5.78 -10.22
CA MET A 1 13.15 4.99 -9.25
C MET A 1 12.69 5.95 -8.16
N GLY A 2 11.39 6.25 -8.12
CA GLY A 2 10.81 7.28 -7.25
C GLY A 2 10.68 6.82 -5.80
N ARG A 3 10.85 7.76 -4.87
CA ARG A 3 10.46 7.61 -3.46
C ARG A 3 8.98 8.00 -3.38
N SER A 4 8.10 7.09 -3.01
CA SER A 4 6.66 7.35 -2.95
C SER A 4 6.23 7.37 -1.48
N LEU A 5 6.13 8.58 -0.90
CA LEU A 5 5.39 8.81 0.33
C LEU A 5 4.05 9.42 -0.07
N PHE A 6 2.95 8.73 0.23
CA PHE A 6 1.61 9.18 -0.13
C PHE A 6 0.96 9.91 1.04
N LEU A 7 0.59 11.17 0.83
CA LEU A 7 -0.22 11.96 1.76
C LEU A 7 -1.48 12.40 1.00
N PRO A 8 -2.68 11.94 1.42
CA PRO A 8 -3.91 12.11 0.64
C PRO A 8 -4.41 13.56 0.56
N THR A 9 -3.85 14.49 1.34
CA THR A 9 -4.26 15.90 1.32
C THR A 9 -3.07 16.83 1.08
N ASN A 10 -3.32 18.03 0.54
CA ASN A 10 -2.33 19.11 0.46
C ASN A 10 -1.87 19.64 1.85
N ILE A 11 -2.21 18.94 2.94
CA ILE A 11 -1.90 19.31 4.31
C ILE A 11 -0.86 18.30 4.83
N PRO A 12 0.40 18.71 5.05
CA PRO A 12 1.40 17.82 5.60
C PRO A 12 1.03 17.41 7.03
N LEU A 13 1.23 16.14 7.37
CA LEU A 13 1.15 15.67 8.75
C LEU A 13 2.20 16.41 9.59
N SER A 14 1.77 16.93 10.73
CA SER A 14 2.63 17.68 11.64
C SER A 14 3.08 16.79 12.80
N PHE A 15 4.33 17.01 13.24
CA PHE A 15 4.84 16.45 14.49
C PHE A 15 4.47 17.41 15.62
N SER A 16 4.00 16.89 16.74
CA SER A 16 3.86 17.69 17.95
C SER A 16 5.25 18.05 18.50
N GLY A 17 5.39 19.25 19.06
CA GLY A 17 6.63 19.69 19.70
C GLY A 17 6.90 19.05 21.07
N ILE A 18 6.13 18.04 21.47
CA ILE A 18 6.18 17.44 22.81
C ILE A 18 6.72 16.00 22.69
N PRO A 19 7.98 15.74 23.10
CA PRO A 19 8.52 14.38 23.08
C PRO A 19 7.71 13.48 24.01
N ARG A 20 7.29 12.30 23.53
CA ARG A 20 6.83 11.23 24.41
C ARG A 20 8.03 10.68 25.19
N LEU A 21 8.35 11.26 26.33
CA LEU A 21 9.25 10.60 27.30
C LEU A 21 8.53 9.37 27.85
N ARG A 22 8.94 8.17 27.41
CA ARG A 22 8.70 6.96 28.20
C ARG A 22 9.65 7.00 29.40
N SER A 23 9.12 7.29 30.58
CA SER A 23 9.85 7.13 31.85
C SER A 23 10.29 5.66 31.98
N PRO A 24 11.56 5.36 32.29
CA PRO A 24 11.96 3.98 32.55
C PRO A 24 11.29 3.47 33.84
N PRO A 25 10.97 2.17 33.94
CA PRO A 25 10.36 1.61 35.14
C PRO A 25 11.32 1.75 36.34
N ASN A 26 10.79 2.23 37.46
CA ASN A 26 11.50 2.32 38.74
C ASN A 26 11.97 0.93 39.18
N LEU A 27 13.26 0.63 39.02
CA LEU A 27 13.88 -0.54 39.65
C LEU A 27 14.38 -0.14 41.05
N SER A 28 13.66 -0.61 42.06
CA SER A 28 14.02 -0.55 43.47
C SER A 28 15.33 -1.30 43.75
N HIS A 29 16.17 -0.70 44.59
CA HIS A 29 17.42 -1.24 45.11
C HIS A 29 17.33 -2.70 45.57
N GLY A 30 18.17 -3.56 44.98
CA GLY A 30 18.41 -4.93 45.44
C GLY A 30 19.83 -5.37 45.07
N SER A 31 20.66 -5.57 46.08
CA SER A 31 22.04 -6.04 46.01
C SER A 31 22.15 -7.48 45.48
N LEU A 32 23.07 -7.76 44.55
CA LEU A 32 23.48 -9.11 44.17
C LEU A 32 25.01 -9.26 44.21
N PRO A 33 25.56 -10.36 44.76
CA PRO A 33 27.00 -10.63 44.76
C PRO A 33 27.45 -11.44 43.53
N LEU A 34 28.78 -11.59 43.47
CA LEU A 34 29.63 -11.94 42.34
C LEU A 34 29.46 -13.32 41.66
N SER A 35 29.78 -13.28 40.37
CA SER A 35 30.64 -14.22 39.60
C SER A 35 30.08 -15.54 39.07
N ILE A 36 29.83 -15.58 37.75
CA ILE A 36 30.15 -16.72 36.88
C ILE A 36 30.80 -16.17 35.60
N ARG A 37 32.08 -16.50 35.38
CA ARG A 37 32.80 -16.24 34.13
C ARG A 37 32.64 -17.45 33.20
N ILE A 38 32.02 -17.25 32.05
CA ILE A 38 32.20 -18.13 30.88
C ILE A 38 32.96 -17.33 29.83
N LYS A 39 34.17 -17.80 29.50
CA LYS A 39 35.02 -17.24 28.44
C LYS A 39 34.57 -17.81 27.10
N PHE A 40 34.30 -16.96 26.11
CA PHE A 40 34.52 -17.28 24.71
C PHE A 40 35.49 -16.27 24.09
N LYS A 41 36.52 -16.83 23.45
CA LYS A 41 37.61 -16.13 22.78
C LYS A 41 37.05 -15.42 21.53
N HIS A 42 37.25 -14.11 21.48
CA HIS A 42 37.78 -13.26 20.38
C HIS A 42 37.28 -11.83 20.66
N GLY A 43 38.00 -11.10 21.54
CA GLY A 43 37.57 -9.81 22.08
C GLY A 43 38.38 -8.64 21.51
N PHE A 44 37.67 -7.67 20.92
CA PHE A 44 38.17 -6.32 20.67
C PHE A 44 38.34 -5.57 22.01
N GLN A 45 39.40 -4.75 22.11
CA GLN A 45 39.73 -3.94 23.28
C GLN A 45 38.63 -2.91 23.58
N ILE A 46 38.25 -2.81 24.87
CA ILE A 46 37.44 -1.71 25.41
C ILE A 46 38.40 -0.73 26.08
N PHE A 47 38.43 0.53 25.63
CA PHE A 47 39.01 1.64 26.37
C PHE A 47 37.98 2.19 27.37
N PRO A 48 38.35 2.54 28.60
CA PRO A 48 37.43 3.17 29.55
C PRO A 48 37.34 4.66 29.21
N CYS A 49 36.13 5.17 28.93
CA CYS A 49 35.89 6.60 28.95
C CYS A 49 34.72 6.92 29.88
N SER A 50 34.96 7.94 30.67
CA SER A 50 34.24 8.40 31.85
C SER A 50 32.78 8.77 31.60
N ASN A 51 31.96 8.49 32.61
CA ASN A 51 30.61 9.00 32.79
C ASN A 51 30.58 10.54 32.77
N THR A 52 29.99 11.13 31.73
CA THR A 52 29.22 12.37 31.85
C THR A 52 28.05 12.32 30.86
N LYS A 53 26.85 12.55 31.40
CA LYS A 53 25.56 12.51 30.72
C LYS A 53 25.52 13.48 29.53
N GLU A 54 25.61 12.96 28.32
CA GLU A 54 25.00 13.62 27.17
C GLU A 54 23.62 13.01 26.97
N ALA A 55 22.59 13.82 27.21
CA ALA A 55 21.26 13.52 26.70
C ALA A 55 21.39 13.41 25.18
N ARG A 56 21.35 12.18 24.65
CA ARG A 56 21.20 11.95 23.22
C ARG A 56 19.85 12.52 22.82
N THR A 57 19.84 13.78 22.40
CA THR A 57 18.76 14.33 21.58
C THR A 57 18.65 13.39 20.38
N LEU A 58 17.59 12.58 20.35
CA LEU A 58 17.22 11.80 19.17
C LEU A 58 17.00 12.82 18.05
N CYS A 59 18.04 13.04 17.25
CA CYS A 59 17.92 13.75 16.00
C CYS A 59 17.25 12.77 15.03
N THR A 60 15.92 12.71 15.07
CA THR A 60 15.12 12.22 13.94
C THR A 60 15.35 13.19 12.79
N ARG A 61 16.50 13.06 12.13
CA ARG A 61 16.64 13.50 10.74
C ARG A 61 15.87 12.49 9.88
N ALA A 62 14.55 12.46 10.04
CA ALA A 62 13.73 12.43 8.84
C ALA A 62 14.27 13.60 8.03
N VAL A 63 14.99 13.30 6.94
CA VAL A 63 15.49 14.35 6.06
C VAL A 63 14.24 15.11 5.67
N LEU A 64 14.03 16.28 6.28
CA LEU A 64 13.19 17.31 5.71
C LEU A 64 13.72 17.41 4.30
N SER A 65 12.98 16.85 3.35
CA SER A 65 13.37 16.98 1.96
C SER A 65 13.56 18.48 1.78
N GLU A 66 14.77 18.91 1.48
CA GLU A 66 15.10 20.31 1.19
C GLU A 66 14.45 20.68 -0.15
N ILE A 67 13.18 20.32 -0.37
CA ILE A 67 12.35 20.81 -1.43
C ILE A 67 12.05 22.25 -1.03
N PRO A 68 12.70 23.22 -1.67
CA PRO A 68 12.52 24.62 -1.34
C PRO A 68 11.09 24.95 -1.69
N ASN A 69 10.27 25.26 -0.68
CA ASN A 69 9.09 26.10 -0.78
C ASN A 69 8.31 25.99 -2.11
N GLN A 70 7.72 24.82 -2.40
CA GLN A 70 6.62 24.71 -3.35
C GLN A 70 5.53 23.81 -2.77
N LYS A 71 4.53 24.49 -2.20
CA LYS A 71 3.33 24.00 -1.50
C LYS A 71 2.35 23.17 -2.38
N GLN A 72 2.83 22.32 -3.28
CA GLN A 72 1.90 21.49 -4.04
C GLN A 72 2.56 20.19 -4.48
N TYR A 73 2.19 19.11 -3.81
CA TYR A 73 2.39 17.78 -4.37
C TYR A 73 1.69 17.72 -5.74
N PRO A 74 2.29 17.06 -6.75
CA PRO A 74 1.68 16.98 -8.06
C PRO A 74 0.30 16.34 -7.95
N LYS A 75 -0.71 16.94 -8.59
CA LYS A 75 -2.03 16.31 -8.72
C LYS A 75 -1.86 14.93 -9.35
N MET A 76 -2.35 13.91 -8.65
CA MET A 76 -2.23 12.52 -9.07
C MET A 76 -3.30 12.20 -10.12
N GLY A 77 -4.57 12.49 -9.84
CA GLY A 77 -5.66 12.35 -10.81
C GLY A 77 -5.47 13.16 -12.09
N ALA A 78 -5.97 12.62 -13.19
CA ALA A 78 -6.04 13.30 -14.47
C ALA A 78 -6.92 14.57 -14.35
N GLN A 79 -6.67 15.58 -15.20
CA GLN A 79 -7.52 16.78 -15.20
C GLN A 79 -8.91 16.51 -15.80
N SER A 80 -9.04 15.45 -16.59
CA SER A 80 -10.27 14.96 -17.17
C SER A 80 -10.09 13.49 -17.53
N THR A 81 -11.20 12.81 -17.82
CA THR A 81 -11.19 11.43 -18.35
C THR A 81 -10.99 11.36 -19.86
N GLY A 82 -10.62 12.47 -20.51
CA GLY A 82 -10.48 12.54 -21.97
C GLY A 82 -11.84 12.59 -22.70
N PRO A 83 -11.92 12.12 -23.96
CA PRO A 83 -13.17 12.12 -24.72
C PRO A 83 -14.23 11.14 -24.20
N ILE A 84 -13.84 10.13 -23.41
CA ILE A 84 -14.78 9.16 -22.85
C ILE A 84 -15.38 9.71 -21.54
N ALA A 85 -16.70 9.64 -21.43
CA ALA A 85 -17.43 10.09 -20.25
C ALA A 85 -16.95 9.35 -18.99
N PRO A 86 -16.75 10.03 -17.84
CA PRO A 86 -16.33 9.39 -16.59
C PRO A 86 -17.24 8.24 -16.18
N SER A 87 -18.56 8.40 -16.32
CA SER A 87 -19.57 7.39 -16.02
C SER A 87 -19.41 6.11 -16.85
N ARG A 88 -18.95 6.23 -18.09
CA ARG A 88 -18.71 5.07 -18.97
C ARG A 88 -17.43 4.33 -18.57
N LEU A 89 -16.35 5.04 -18.28
CA LEU A 89 -15.10 4.42 -17.84
C LEU A 89 -15.27 3.69 -16.51
N ILE A 90 -15.90 4.34 -15.53
CA ILE A 90 -16.07 3.73 -14.21
C ILE A 90 -17.00 2.52 -14.26
N GLN A 91 -18.08 2.58 -15.03
CA GLN A 91 -18.98 1.44 -15.22
C GLN A 91 -18.22 0.21 -15.75
N VAL A 92 -17.33 0.41 -16.74
CA VAL A 92 -16.54 -0.71 -17.30
C VAL A 92 -15.48 -1.18 -16.31
N ALA A 93 -14.82 -0.27 -15.58
CA ALA A 93 -13.84 -0.63 -14.56
C ALA A 93 -14.48 -1.43 -13.41
N GLU A 94 -15.64 -1.00 -12.91
CA GLU A 94 -16.41 -1.72 -11.88
C GLU A 94 -16.86 -3.10 -12.38
N THR A 95 -17.37 -3.17 -13.62
CA THR A 95 -17.78 -4.45 -14.22
C THR A 95 -16.60 -5.41 -14.36
N ALA A 96 -15.46 -4.90 -14.83
CA ALA A 96 -14.26 -5.70 -15.02
C ALA A 96 -13.71 -6.21 -13.67
N ALA A 97 -13.54 -5.32 -12.69
CA ALA A 97 -13.08 -5.68 -11.35
C ALA A 97 -14.04 -6.66 -10.65
N SER A 98 -15.35 -6.45 -10.75
CA SER A 98 -16.36 -7.36 -10.18
C SER A 98 -16.32 -8.75 -10.83
N THR A 99 -16.07 -8.81 -12.14
CA THR A 99 -15.98 -10.07 -12.88
C THR A 99 -14.73 -10.87 -12.47
N GLY A 100 -13.57 -10.21 -12.38
CA GLY A 100 -12.36 -10.82 -11.83
C GLY A 100 -12.55 -11.26 -10.38
N ALA A 101 -13.18 -10.42 -9.56
CA ALA A 101 -13.48 -10.74 -8.16
C ALA A 101 -14.42 -11.94 -8.02
N GLN A 102 -15.37 -12.15 -8.93
CA GLN A 102 -16.21 -13.35 -8.89
C GLN A 102 -15.38 -14.63 -9.09
N VAL A 103 -14.37 -14.61 -9.97
CA VAL A 103 -13.43 -15.73 -10.14
C VAL A 103 -12.67 -16.00 -8.85
N VAL A 104 -12.17 -14.96 -8.20
CA VAL A 104 -11.46 -15.08 -6.92
C VAL A 104 -12.40 -15.60 -5.83
N MET A 105 -13.62 -15.08 -5.73
CA MET A 105 -14.64 -15.52 -4.77
C MET A 105 -15.02 -16.99 -4.93
N ASP A 106 -15.03 -17.51 -6.16
CA ASP A 106 -15.27 -18.92 -6.41
C ASP A 106 -14.09 -19.80 -5.94
N ALA A 107 -12.92 -19.22 -5.71
CA ALA A 107 -11.69 -19.91 -5.34
C ALA A 107 -11.34 -19.82 -3.83
N VAL A 108 -11.80 -18.80 -3.09
CA VAL A 108 -11.36 -18.54 -1.69
C VAL A 108 -11.59 -19.67 -0.67
N ASN A 109 -12.50 -20.62 -0.95
CA ASN A 109 -12.72 -21.80 -0.08
C ASN A 109 -12.22 -23.12 -0.71
N LYS A 110 -11.58 -23.07 -1.87
CA LYS A 110 -11.05 -24.26 -2.56
C LYS A 110 -9.59 -24.52 -2.15
N PRO A 111 -9.14 -25.78 -2.14
CA PRO A 111 -7.72 -26.09 -2.02
C PRO A 111 -6.94 -25.40 -3.14
N GLN A 112 -5.88 -24.67 -2.79
CA GLN A 112 -5.09 -23.89 -3.75
C GLN A 112 -3.97 -24.73 -4.37
N SER A 113 -3.86 -24.73 -5.70
CA SER A 113 -2.66 -25.15 -6.44
C SER A 113 -1.65 -24.01 -6.45
N ILE A 114 -0.77 -23.99 -5.46
CA ILE A 114 0.24 -22.93 -5.34
C ILE A 114 1.42 -23.24 -6.28
N THR A 115 1.70 -22.34 -7.22
CA THR A 115 2.93 -22.37 -8.04
C THR A 115 3.82 -21.18 -7.70
N TYR A 116 5.11 -21.43 -7.54
CA TYR A 116 6.09 -20.38 -7.21
C TYR A 116 6.76 -19.85 -8.47
N LYS A 117 6.62 -18.55 -8.77
CA LYS A 117 7.43 -17.80 -9.73
C LYS A 117 8.74 -17.34 -9.07
N GLY A 118 9.69 -18.25 -8.89
CA GLY A 118 10.97 -17.91 -8.22
C GLY A 118 10.91 -18.11 -6.70
N LEU A 119 11.75 -17.40 -5.94
CA LEU A 119 11.99 -17.70 -4.52
C LEU A 119 10.83 -17.33 -3.58
N THR A 120 10.03 -16.33 -3.95
CA THR A 120 9.01 -15.72 -3.05
C THR A 120 7.70 -15.35 -3.74
N ASP A 121 7.67 -15.29 -5.07
CA ASP A 121 6.51 -14.84 -5.82
C ASP A 121 5.59 -16.03 -6.12
N LEU A 122 4.31 -15.85 -5.78
CA LEU A 122 3.29 -16.88 -5.71
C LEU A 122 2.26 -16.52 -6.75
N VAL A 123 1.98 -17.42 -7.68
CA VAL A 123 0.91 -17.22 -8.66
C VAL A 123 0.04 -18.46 -8.67
N THR A 124 -1.26 -18.24 -8.58
CA THR A 124 -2.25 -19.30 -8.64
C THR A 124 -2.91 -19.33 -10.02
N ASP A 125 -3.57 -20.45 -10.34
CA ASP A 125 -4.42 -20.50 -11.53
C ASP A 125 -5.56 -19.46 -11.46
N THR A 126 -5.92 -19.04 -10.24
CA THR A 126 -6.92 -17.99 -9.97
C THR A 126 -6.48 -16.63 -10.52
N ASP A 127 -5.22 -16.23 -10.35
CA ASP A 127 -4.68 -14.95 -10.86
C ASP A 127 -4.89 -14.87 -12.39
N LYS A 128 -4.51 -15.93 -13.11
CA LYS A 128 -4.64 -16.00 -14.57
C LYS A 128 -6.08 -16.03 -15.04
N MET A 129 -6.95 -16.77 -14.35
CA MET A 129 -8.37 -16.85 -14.67
C MET A 129 -9.07 -15.50 -14.42
N SER A 130 -8.73 -14.84 -13.31
CA SER A 130 -9.22 -13.49 -12.96
C SER A 130 -8.78 -12.48 -14.03
N GLU A 131 -7.49 -12.44 -14.39
CA GLU A 131 -6.98 -11.54 -15.42
C GLU A 131 -7.68 -11.75 -16.78
N ALA A 132 -7.83 -13.02 -17.21
CA ALA A 132 -8.50 -13.33 -18.47
C ALA A 132 -9.94 -12.82 -18.51
N ALA A 133 -10.68 -12.95 -17.40
CA ALA A 133 -12.06 -12.48 -17.30
C ALA A 133 -12.15 -10.95 -17.31
N ILE A 134 -11.24 -10.26 -16.61
CA ILE A 134 -11.13 -8.78 -16.62
C ILE A 134 -10.80 -8.30 -18.05
N LEU A 135 -9.83 -8.93 -18.70
CA LEU A 135 -9.40 -8.61 -20.07
C LEU A 135 -10.53 -8.75 -21.09
N GLU A 136 -11.39 -9.78 -20.96
CA GLU A 136 -12.54 -9.96 -21.82
C GLU A 136 -13.52 -8.78 -21.70
N VAL A 137 -13.83 -8.34 -20.47
CA VAL A 137 -14.70 -7.18 -20.23
C VAL A 137 -14.09 -5.91 -20.86
N VAL A 138 -12.80 -5.66 -20.65
CA VAL A 138 -12.12 -4.48 -21.20
C VAL A 138 -12.16 -4.50 -22.73
N ARG A 139 -11.78 -5.61 -23.37
CA ARG A 139 -11.73 -5.73 -24.83
C ARG A 139 -13.10 -5.59 -25.49
N ASN A 140 -14.15 -6.14 -24.87
CA ASN A 140 -15.51 -6.04 -25.40
C ASN A 140 -16.06 -4.61 -25.39
N ASN A 141 -15.51 -3.73 -24.55
CA ASN A 141 -15.93 -2.34 -24.43
C ASN A 141 -14.95 -1.36 -25.09
N PHE A 142 -13.66 -1.68 -25.11
CA PHE A 142 -12.55 -0.82 -25.54
C PHE A 142 -11.42 -1.65 -26.19
N GLY A 143 -11.73 -2.32 -27.31
CA GLY A 143 -10.82 -3.25 -27.98
C GLY A 143 -9.54 -2.62 -28.54
N ASP A 144 -9.51 -1.29 -28.71
CA ASP A 144 -8.39 -0.49 -29.17
C ASP A 144 -7.53 0.11 -28.04
N HIS A 145 -7.96 -0.01 -26.78
CA HIS A 145 -7.19 0.53 -25.66
C HIS A 145 -5.98 -0.36 -25.32
N LEU A 146 -4.96 0.26 -24.73
CA LEU A 146 -3.80 -0.45 -24.20
C LEU A 146 -4.15 -1.05 -22.84
N VAL A 147 -3.63 -2.24 -22.56
CA VAL A 147 -3.77 -2.93 -21.27
C VAL A 147 -2.39 -3.38 -20.79
N LEU A 148 -2.15 -3.24 -19.50
CA LEU A 148 -0.99 -3.76 -18.76
C LEU A 148 -1.54 -4.61 -17.60
N GLY A 149 -1.50 -5.93 -17.77
CA GLY A 149 -1.78 -6.90 -16.71
C GLY A 149 -0.50 -7.36 -16.03
N GLU A 150 -0.59 -7.71 -14.75
CA GLU A 150 0.51 -8.32 -14.00
C GLU A 150 0.97 -9.64 -14.63
N GLU A 151 0.04 -10.49 -15.06
CA GLU A 151 0.31 -11.85 -15.54
C GLU A 151 0.58 -11.88 -17.05
N GLY A 152 -0.22 -11.15 -17.82
CA GLY A 152 -0.19 -11.13 -19.29
C GLY A 152 0.68 -10.05 -19.90
N GLY A 153 1.19 -9.11 -19.11
CA GLY A 153 2.00 -7.99 -19.60
C GLY A 153 1.20 -6.99 -20.44
N ILE A 154 1.83 -6.43 -21.48
CA ILE A 154 1.25 -5.37 -22.32
C ILE A 154 0.50 -5.97 -23.52
N ILE A 155 -0.74 -5.54 -23.72
CA ILE A 155 -1.59 -5.96 -24.85
C ILE A 155 -2.39 -4.76 -25.39
N GLY A 156 -2.69 -4.74 -26.69
CA GLY A 156 -3.48 -3.69 -27.34
C GLY A 156 -2.63 -2.69 -28.13
N GLU A 157 -3.23 -1.57 -28.52
CA GLU A 157 -2.59 -0.59 -29.40
C GLU A 157 -1.75 0.41 -28.61
N THR A 158 -0.44 0.46 -28.89
CA THR A 158 0.50 1.39 -28.23
C THR A 158 0.22 2.87 -28.49
N SER A 159 -0.64 3.18 -29.47
CA SER A 159 -1.07 4.54 -29.81
C SER A 159 -2.26 5.04 -28.99
N SER A 160 -2.90 4.18 -28.20
CA SER A 160 -4.02 4.55 -27.34
C SER A 160 -3.62 5.58 -26.28
N ASP A 161 -4.43 6.63 -26.13
CA ASP A 161 -4.32 7.58 -25.03
C ASP A 161 -4.69 6.96 -23.66
N TYR A 162 -5.35 5.79 -23.67
CA TYR A 162 -5.80 5.07 -22.48
C TYR A 162 -4.96 3.82 -22.23
N LEU A 163 -4.61 3.61 -20.96
CA LEU A 163 -3.97 2.40 -20.45
C LEU A 163 -4.80 1.83 -19.28
N TRP A 164 -5.27 0.59 -19.42
CA TRP A 164 -5.85 -0.18 -18.32
C TRP A 164 -4.73 -0.90 -17.59
N CYS A 165 -4.60 -0.69 -16.29
CA CYS A 165 -3.67 -1.39 -15.43
C CYS A 165 -4.46 -2.38 -14.57
N ILE A 166 -4.14 -3.66 -14.66
CA ILE A 166 -4.88 -4.74 -14.02
C ILE A 166 -3.94 -5.49 -13.07
N ASP A 167 -4.32 -5.52 -11.81
CA ASP A 167 -3.82 -6.50 -10.84
C ASP A 167 -4.99 -7.46 -10.55
N PRO A 168 -4.92 -8.70 -11.06
CA PRO A 168 -6.00 -9.66 -10.96
C PRO A 168 -6.15 -10.26 -9.55
N LEU A 169 -5.14 -10.10 -8.67
CA LEU A 169 -5.13 -10.57 -7.29
C LEU A 169 -3.99 -9.93 -6.47
N ASP A 170 -4.20 -8.68 -6.02
CA ASP A 170 -3.27 -7.99 -5.13
C ASP A 170 -3.28 -8.69 -3.77
N GLY A 171 -2.12 -9.15 -3.31
CA GLY A 171 -1.98 -9.93 -2.09
C GLY A 171 -2.10 -11.45 -2.29
N THR A 172 -1.57 -12.00 -3.39
CA THR A 172 -1.58 -13.46 -3.67
C THR A 172 -1.06 -14.31 -2.52
N THR A 173 -0.07 -13.82 -1.76
CA THR A 173 0.40 -14.49 -0.53
C THR A 173 -0.72 -14.59 0.52
N ASN A 174 -1.47 -13.50 0.75
CA ASN A 174 -2.57 -13.49 1.69
C ASN A 174 -3.70 -14.42 1.24
N PHE A 175 -4.04 -14.40 -0.05
CA PHE A 175 -5.00 -15.33 -0.63
C PHE A 175 -4.59 -16.79 -0.42
N ALA A 176 -3.33 -17.15 -0.73
CA ALA A 176 -2.80 -18.50 -0.56
C ALA A 176 -2.85 -19.00 0.91
N HIS A 177 -2.76 -18.08 1.87
CA HIS A 177 -2.83 -18.36 3.29
C HIS A 177 -4.22 -18.14 3.91
N CYS A 178 -5.23 -17.82 3.10
CA CYS A 178 -6.57 -17.43 3.54
C CYS A 178 -6.58 -16.26 4.54
N TYR A 179 -5.58 -15.37 4.47
CA TYR A 179 -5.53 -14.15 5.27
C TYR A 179 -6.44 -13.08 4.64
N PRO A 180 -7.37 -12.46 5.40
CA PRO A 180 -8.42 -11.61 4.84
C PRO A 180 -7.94 -10.19 4.55
N SER A 181 -7.05 -10.06 3.57
CA SER A 181 -6.59 -8.79 3.00
C SER A 181 -5.98 -9.05 1.62
N PHE A 182 -6.80 -8.97 0.59
CA PHE A 182 -6.40 -9.03 -0.83
C PHE A 182 -7.49 -8.40 -1.67
N ALA A 183 -7.19 -8.07 -2.92
CA ALA A 183 -8.14 -7.40 -3.80
C ALA A 183 -7.97 -7.75 -5.28
N VAL A 184 -8.99 -7.44 -6.07
CA VAL A 184 -8.85 -7.25 -7.51
C VAL A 184 -8.78 -5.75 -7.79
N SER A 185 -7.79 -5.29 -8.55
CA SER A 185 -7.55 -3.88 -8.82
C SER A 185 -7.58 -3.59 -10.32
N VAL A 186 -8.42 -2.64 -10.74
CA VAL A 186 -8.51 -2.17 -12.13
C VAL A 186 -8.40 -0.65 -12.15
N GLY A 187 -7.28 -0.15 -12.66
CA GLY A 187 -7.02 1.28 -12.85
C GLY A 187 -7.03 1.66 -14.32
N VAL A 188 -7.49 2.87 -14.64
CA VAL A 188 -7.45 3.43 -15.99
C VAL A 188 -6.63 4.70 -15.96
N LEU A 189 -5.57 4.75 -16.76
CA LEU A 189 -4.81 5.97 -16.99
C LEU A 189 -5.26 6.61 -18.31
N PHE A 190 -5.43 7.92 -18.33
CA PHE A 190 -5.53 8.74 -19.53
C PHE A 190 -4.26 9.57 -19.66
N ARG A 191 -3.50 9.39 -20.73
CA ARG A 191 -2.18 10.03 -20.97
C ARG A 191 -1.24 9.91 -19.78
N GLY A 192 -1.19 8.72 -19.18
CA GLY A 192 -0.34 8.39 -18.03
C GLY A 192 -0.81 8.93 -16.68
N LYS A 193 -2.04 9.46 -16.58
CA LYS A 193 -2.63 9.95 -15.33
C LYS A 193 -3.91 9.18 -14.95
N PRO A 194 -4.08 8.75 -13.70
CA PRO A 194 -5.29 8.05 -13.25
C PRO A 194 -6.59 8.80 -13.54
N ALA A 195 -7.51 8.15 -14.25
CA ALA A 195 -8.76 8.70 -14.74
C ALA A 195 -10.00 8.00 -14.15
N ALA A 196 -9.93 6.69 -13.94
CA ALA A 196 -10.94 5.88 -13.27
C ALA A 196 -10.27 4.71 -12.54
N ALA A 197 -10.90 4.23 -11.46
CA ALA A 197 -10.37 3.15 -10.64
C ALA A 197 -11.52 2.33 -10.04
N SER A 198 -11.36 1.02 -9.99
CA SER A 198 -12.20 0.11 -9.20
C SER A 198 -11.32 -0.90 -8.46
N VAL A 199 -11.51 -1.06 -7.16
CA VAL A 199 -10.83 -2.06 -6.34
C VAL A 199 -11.88 -2.88 -5.59
N VAL A 200 -11.85 -4.20 -5.73
CA VAL A 200 -12.74 -5.11 -4.99
C VAL A 200 -11.92 -5.80 -3.91
N GLU A 201 -12.03 -5.29 -2.69
CA GLU A 201 -11.38 -5.84 -1.48
C GLU A 201 -12.15 -7.06 -0.98
N PHE A 202 -11.42 -8.09 -0.54
CA PHE A 202 -11.96 -9.27 0.15
C PHE A 202 -11.72 -9.19 1.66
N VAL A 203 -12.78 -9.38 2.45
CA VAL A 203 -12.76 -9.28 3.92
C VAL A 203 -13.43 -10.49 4.58
N GLY A 204 -13.27 -10.59 5.90
CA GLY A 204 -13.83 -11.66 6.72
C GLY A 204 -12.81 -12.78 6.95
N GLY A 205 -12.81 -13.79 6.09
CA GLY A 205 -11.93 -14.95 6.19
C GLY A 205 -12.62 -16.26 5.80
N PRO A 206 -11.96 -17.42 6.04
CA PRO A 206 -12.52 -18.73 5.75
C PRO A 206 -13.96 -18.87 6.25
N MET A 207 -14.85 -19.37 5.39
CA MET A 207 -16.28 -19.58 5.65
C MET A 207 -17.16 -18.32 5.79
N CYS A 208 -16.61 -17.10 5.73
CA CYS A 208 -17.38 -15.85 5.87
C CYS A 208 -16.87 -14.70 4.98
N TRP A 209 -16.33 -15.04 3.82
CA TRP A 209 -15.85 -14.08 2.82
C TRP A 209 -16.94 -13.12 2.37
N ASN A 210 -16.60 -11.83 2.34
CA ASN A 210 -17.41 -10.74 1.79
C ASN A 210 -16.50 -9.80 0.98
N THR A 211 -17.11 -8.86 0.26
CA THR A 211 -16.36 -7.86 -0.51
C THR A 211 -16.79 -6.43 -0.23
N HIS A 212 -15.85 -5.51 -0.41
CA HIS A 212 -16.10 -4.08 -0.55
C HIS A 212 -15.62 -3.63 -1.93
N THR A 213 -16.45 -2.87 -2.65
CA THR A 213 -16.08 -2.31 -3.94
C THR A 213 -15.81 -0.82 -3.78
N PHE A 214 -14.56 -0.44 -3.99
CA PHE A 214 -14.12 0.94 -4.07
C PHE A 214 -14.14 1.40 -5.51
N SER A 215 -14.65 2.60 -5.76
CA SER A 215 -14.63 3.21 -7.08
C SER A 215 -14.33 4.70 -7.01
N ALA A 216 -13.59 5.20 -8.00
CA ALA A 216 -13.25 6.61 -8.10
C ALA A 216 -13.08 7.02 -9.57
N THR A 217 -13.38 8.29 -9.86
CA THR A 217 -13.05 8.93 -11.14
C THR A 217 -12.38 10.26 -10.88
N ALA A 218 -11.54 10.69 -11.82
CA ALA A 218 -10.88 11.98 -11.74
C ALA A 218 -11.90 13.14 -11.62
N GLY A 219 -11.87 13.87 -10.50
CA GLY A 219 -12.81 14.93 -10.15
C GLY A 219 -14.19 14.46 -9.66
N GLY A 220 -14.42 13.16 -9.54
CA GLY A 220 -15.72 12.57 -9.17
C GLY A 220 -15.84 12.20 -7.69
N GLY A 221 -14.74 12.21 -6.94
CA GLY A 221 -14.70 11.65 -5.58
C GLY A 221 -14.56 10.13 -5.57
N ALA A 222 -14.22 9.58 -4.40
CA ALA A 222 -14.21 8.15 -4.15
C ALA A 222 -15.43 7.63 -3.38
N PHE A 223 -15.78 6.38 -3.65
CA PHE A 223 -16.93 5.69 -3.08
C PHE A 223 -16.53 4.27 -2.65
N CYS A 224 -17.19 3.76 -1.61
CA CYS A 224 -17.16 2.36 -1.19
C CYS A 224 -18.59 1.85 -1.13
N ASN A 225 -18.90 0.80 -1.90
CA ASN A 225 -20.26 0.25 -2.04
C ASN A 225 -21.31 1.33 -2.35
N GLY A 226 -20.95 2.29 -3.20
CA GLY A 226 -21.80 3.43 -3.60
C GLY A 226 -21.92 4.55 -2.56
N GLN A 227 -21.31 4.43 -1.38
CA GLN A 227 -21.27 5.50 -0.38
C GLN A 227 -19.98 6.30 -0.50
N LYS A 228 -20.09 7.63 -0.48
CA LYS A 228 -18.92 8.52 -0.58
C LYS A 228 -18.01 8.34 0.62
N VAL A 229 -16.71 8.17 0.38
CA VAL A 229 -15.69 8.03 1.43
C VAL A 229 -14.88 9.32 1.56
N HIS A 230 -14.12 9.43 2.65
CA HIS A 230 -13.22 10.54 2.88
C HIS A 230 -12.06 10.07 3.76
N VAL A 231 -10.88 10.61 3.49
CA VAL A 231 -9.70 10.35 4.31
C VAL A 231 -9.83 10.94 5.72
N SER A 232 -9.01 10.45 6.63
CA SER A 232 -8.97 10.91 8.01
C SER A 232 -8.67 12.40 8.11
N GLN A 233 -9.27 13.06 9.12
CA GLN A 233 -8.99 14.45 9.48
C GLN A 233 -7.85 14.58 10.49
N THR A 234 -7.23 13.47 10.91
CA THR A 234 -6.10 13.50 11.84
C THR A 234 -4.91 14.24 11.23
N HIS A 235 -4.40 15.26 11.93
CA HIS A 235 -3.28 16.10 11.46
C HIS A 235 -1.98 15.88 12.26
N GLN A 236 -2.01 15.05 13.29
CA GLN A 236 -0.89 14.76 14.18
C GLN A 236 -0.43 13.32 14.01
N VAL A 237 0.84 13.11 13.71
CA VAL A 237 1.40 11.75 13.53
C VAL A 237 1.21 10.91 14.78
N GLU A 238 1.28 11.52 15.95
CA GLU A 238 1.09 10.86 17.25
C GLU A 238 -0.27 10.22 17.44
N GLN A 239 -1.27 10.67 16.69
CA GLN A 239 -2.63 10.15 16.75
C GLN A 239 -2.92 9.21 15.58
N SER A 240 -2.02 9.12 14.60
CA SER A 240 -2.22 8.36 13.37
C SER A 240 -1.99 6.86 13.52
N LEU A 241 -2.82 6.07 12.85
CA LEU A 241 -2.55 4.68 12.51
C LEU A 241 -2.03 4.64 11.06
N LEU A 242 -0.83 4.09 10.88
CA LEU A 242 -0.17 4.05 9.59
C LEU A 242 -0.15 2.63 9.03
N VAL A 243 0.00 2.52 7.73
CA VAL A 243 0.13 1.23 7.05
C VAL A 243 1.29 1.24 6.06
N THR A 244 1.95 0.10 5.88
CA THR A 244 3.09 -0.05 4.96
C THR A 244 3.11 -1.44 4.32
N GLY A 245 3.78 -1.54 3.18
CA GLY A 245 4.21 -2.82 2.60
C GLY A 245 5.72 -3.01 2.64
N PHE A 246 6.17 -4.25 2.41
CA PHE A 246 7.58 -4.62 2.33
C PHE A 246 7.82 -5.42 1.05
N GLY A 247 8.75 -4.95 0.22
CA GLY A 247 9.21 -5.69 -0.94
C GLY A 247 9.92 -6.99 -0.55
N TYR A 248 9.83 -8.00 -1.41
CA TYR A 248 10.44 -9.31 -1.21
C TYR A 248 11.98 -9.30 -1.27
N GLU A 249 12.55 -8.32 -1.98
CA GLU A 249 13.99 -8.16 -2.10
C GLU A 249 14.55 -7.38 -0.90
N HIS A 250 15.37 -8.04 -0.08
CA HIS A 250 15.97 -7.45 1.12
C HIS A 250 17.25 -6.64 0.80
N ASP A 251 17.12 -5.63 -0.04
CA ASP A 251 18.21 -4.72 -0.38
C ASP A 251 18.11 -3.36 0.34
N ASP A 252 18.86 -2.36 -0.12
CA ASP A 252 18.93 -1.04 0.51
C ASP A 252 17.55 -0.37 0.66
N ALA A 253 16.63 -0.57 -0.29
CA ALA A 253 15.29 0.00 -0.21
C ALA A 253 14.49 -0.67 0.91
N TRP A 254 14.61 -1.99 1.06
CA TRP A 254 14.01 -2.73 2.16
C TRP A 254 14.60 -2.32 3.51
N ALA A 255 15.93 -2.18 3.62
CA ALA A 255 16.58 -1.73 4.85
C ALA A 255 16.09 -0.34 5.27
N THR A 256 16.01 0.58 4.31
CA THR A 256 15.42 1.92 4.53
C THR A 256 13.96 1.82 4.99
N ASN A 257 13.18 0.92 4.39
CA ASN A 257 11.79 0.73 4.76
C ASN A 257 11.63 0.20 6.20
N MET A 258 12.50 -0.70 6.63
CA MET A 258 12.54 -1.21 8.00
C MET A 258 12.90 -0.12 9.03
N GLU A 259 13.82 0.78 8.66
CA GLU A 259 14.12 1.96 9.49
C GLU A 259 12.90 2.88 9.63
N LEU A 260 12.21 3.19 8.53
CA LEU A 260 10.96 3.96 8.55
C LEU A 260 9.88 3.27 9.39
N PHE A 261 9.69 1.97 9.23
CA PHE A 261 8.73 1.20 10.02
C PHE A 261 8.99 1.32 11.51
N LYS A 262 10.25 1.20 11.93
CA LYS A 262 10.66 1.39 13.32
C LYS A 262 10.38 2.82 13.80
N GLU A 263 10.85 3.82 13.06
CA GLU A 263 10.67 5.22 13.44
C GLU A 263 9.20 5.60 13.57
N PHE A 264 8.37 5.22 12.59
CA PHE A 264 6.94 5.50 12.61
C PHE A 264 6.21 4.78 13.74
N THR A 265 6.61 3.55 14.08
CA THR A 265 6.06 2.83 15.24
C THR A 265 6.36 3.52 16.56
N ASP A 266 7.52 4.20 16.67
CA ASP A 266 7.91 4.90 17.90
C ASP A 266 7.09 6.19 18.13
N ILE A 267 6.58 6.81 17.06
CA ILE A 267 5.95 8.13 17.13
C ILE A 267 4.45 8.15 16.87
N SER A 268 3.86 7.12 16.24
CA SER A 268 2.43 7.06 15.91
C SER A 268 1.62 6.20 16.90
N SER A 269 0.33 5.99 16.61
CA SER A 269 -0.53 5.01 17.31
C SER A 269 -0.21 3.55 16.91
N GLY A 270 0.72 3.36 15.97
CA GLY A 270 1.20 2.08 15.49
C GLY A 270 1.26 2.03 13.97
N VAL A 271 1.90 0.96 13.48
CA VAL A 271 1.98 0.66 12.05
C VAL A 271 1.37 -0.71 11.78
N ARG A 272 0.67 -0.86 10.66
CA ARG A 272 0.16 -2.14 10.13
C ARG A 272 0.93 -2.52 8.87
N ARG A 273 0.95 -3.82 8.58
CA ARG A 273 1.43 -4.39 7.32
C ARG A 273 0.41 -5.43 6.91
N LEU A 274 -0.52 -5.07 6.02
CA LEU A 274 -1.62 -5.98 5.64
C LEU A 274 -1.20 -6.90 4.49
N GLY A 275 -0.42 -6.40 3.54
CA GLY A 275 0.17 -7.23 2.47
C GLY A 275 -0.57 -7.22 1.15
N ALA A 276 -1.40 -6.20 0.91
CA ALA A 276 -2.06 -5.93 -0.35
C ALA A 276 -2.11 -4.40 -0.53
N ALA A 277 -1.36 -3.88 -1.51
CA ALA A 277 -1.12 -2.45 -1.66
C ALA A 277 -2.38 -1.66 -2.04
N ALA A 278 -3.22 -2.20 -2.92
CA ALA A 278 -4.49 -1.61 -3.32
C ALA A 278 -5.46 -1.56 -2.13
N VAL A 279 -5.48 -2.60 -1.28
CA VAL A 279 -6.27 -2.62 -0.03
C VAL A 279 -5.79 -1.54 0.93
N ASP A 280 -4.48 -1.46 1.17
CA ASP A 280 -3.88 -0.47 2.07
C ASP A 280 -4.24 0.97 1.66
N MET A 281 -4.21 1.26 0.35
CA MET A 281 -4.62 2.56 -0.18
C MET A 281 -6.14 2.81 -0.07
N CYS A 282 -6.99 1.79 -0.23
CA CYS A 282 -8.42 1.90 0.01
C CYS A 282 -8.75 2.19 1.49
N HIS A 283 -7.96 1.63 2.42
CA HIS A 283 -8.12 1.92 3.85
C HIS A 283 -7.76 3.38 4.18
N VAL A 284 -6.78 3.96 3.48
CA VAL A 284 -6.52 5.41 3.56
C VAL A 284 -7.74 6.19 3.09
N ALA A 285 -8.35 5.78 1.97
CA ALA A 285 -9.56 6.43 1.43
C ALA A 285 -10.78 6.36 2.38
N LEU A 286 -10.89 5.28 3.15
CA LEU A 286 -11.90 5.14 4.22
C LEU A 286 -11.63 6.00 5.45
N GLY A 287 -10.40 6.55 5.59
CA GLY A 287 -10.00 7.31 6.75
C GLY A 287 -9.82 6.47 8.02
N ILE A 288 -9.70 5.14 7.91
CA ILE A 288 -9.42 4.25 9.04
C ILE A 288 -7.91 4.13 9.35
N VAL A 289 -7.08 4.57 8.39
CA VAL A 289 -5.64 4.80 8.52
C VAL A 289 -5.29 6.13 7.88
N GLU A 290 -4.27 6.82 8.37
CA GLU A 290 -3.93 8.18 7.90
C GLU A 290 -3.01 8.21 6.68
N ALA A 291 -2.11 7.24 6.55
CA ALA A 291 -1.15 7.22 5.45
C ALA A 291 -0.61 5.82 5.15
N TYR A 292 -0.14 5.68 3.91
CA TYR A 292 0.47 4.49 3.37
C TYR A 292 1.82 4.82 2.73
N TRP A 293 2.80 3.93 2.89
CA TRP A 293 4.05 3.99 2.13
C TRP A 293 4.54 2.59 1.75
N GLU A 294 5.16 2.48 0.58
CA GLU A 294 5.87 1.27 0.15
C GLU A 294 6.87 1.64 -0.95
N TYR A 295 7.94 0.83 -1.08
CA TYR A 295 8.90 0.92 -2.18
C TYR A 295 8.61 -0.12 -3.26
N ARG A 296 8.88 0.24 -4.52
CA ARG A 296 8.90 -0.65 -5.69
C ARG A 296 7.55 -1.24 -6.13
N LEU A 297 6.46 -0.59 -5.77
CA LEU A 297 5.15 -0.88 -6.36
C LEU A 297 5.20 -0.77 -7.89
N LYS A 298 4.49 -1.70 -8.53
CA LYS A 298 4.31 -1.78 -9.96
C LYS A 298 3.16 -0.86 -10.40
N PRO A 299 3.06 -0.57 -11.71
CA PRO A 299 1.96 0.28 -12.20
C PRO A 299 0.57 -0.29 -11.91
N TRP A 300 0.40 -1.62 -11.91
CA TRP A 300 -0.89 -2.26 -11.62
C TRP A 300 -1.31 -2.12 -10.15
N ASP A 301 -0.38 -2.27 -9.21
CA ASP A 301 -0.63 -2.00 -7.78
C ASP A 301 -1.09 -0.55 -7.54
N MET A 302 -0.52 0.40 -8.29
CA MET A 302 -0.71 1.84 -8.05
C MET A 302 -1.88 2.45 -8.79
N ALA A 303 -2.19 2.03 -10.03
CA ALA A 303 -3.05 2.80 -10.93
C ALA A 303 -4.45 3.06 -10.36
N ALA A 304 -5.07 2.04 -9.76
CA ALA A 304 -6.34 2.21 -9.05
C ALA A 304 -6.10 2.78 -7.65
N GLY A 305 -5.15 2.19 -6.92
CA GLY A 305 -4.88 2.46 -5.52
C GLY A 305 -4.57 3.93 -5.23
N VAL A 306 -3.90 4.67 -6.11
CA VAL A 306 -3.57 6.09 -5.86
C VAL A 306 -4.73 7.05 -6.17
N LEU A 307 -5.69 6.65 -7.01
CA LEU A 307 -6.82 7.52 -7.36
C LEU A 307 -7.88 7.51 -6.27
N VAL A 308 -8.15 6.34 -5.67
CA VAL A 308 -9.19 6.17 -4.65
C VAL A 308 -8.98 7.08 -3.42
N PRO A 309 -7.82 7.15 -2.76
CA PRO A 309 -7.61 8.05 -1.63
C PRO A 309 -7.33 9.52 -2.02
N TYR A 310 -7.13 9.80 -3.32
CA TYR A 310 -6.87 11.15 -3.81
C TYR A 310 -8.15 11.96 -4.07
N GLU A 311 -9.26 11.30 -4.38
CA GLU A 311 -10.55 11.90 -4.78
C GLU A 311 -11.57 12.00 -3.62
#